data_AF-A0A9N9E3W3-F1
#
_entry.id   AF-A0A9N9E3W3-F1
#
_cell.length_a   1.000
_cell.length_b   1.000
_cell.length_c   1.000
_cell.angle_alpha   90.00
_cell.angle_beta   90.00
_cell.angle_gamma   90.00
#
_symmetry.space_group_name_H-M   'P 1'
#
loop_
_entity.id
_entity.type
_entity.pdbx_description
1 polymer ?
#
loop_
_entity_poly.entity_id
_entity_poly.type
_entity_poly.pdbx_seq_one_letter_code
_entity_poly.pdbx_strand_id
1 'polypeptide(L)'
;PKFLSTSALSFSLEDTKALNVKFDGSEDPNSVIPGLNDMNDTEIPTMLLLPNISKTDFGLDVDEIDHLELSDDAKSFFFHMSKMVKNEDAVSGTSEAKTDTVVMTILTSLAIVWPLNISQHPLLSFTIKERKIKANPEFTISTRNISIVIVEDKHLRNISVDNGCGEPQIAAELLAAAYENRQKNVMGDQVLFAVR
;
A
#
# COMPACT_ATOMS: atom_id res chain seq x y z
N PRO A 1 -17.42 -14.57 18.78
CA PRO A 1 -18.36 -14.95 17.69
C PRO A 1 -17.83 -16.22 17.01
N LYS A 2 -18.58 -17.32 17.02
CA LYS A 2 -18.15 -18.59 16.40
C LYS A 2 -18.06 -18.52 14.86
N PHE A 3 -18.53 -17.42 14.26
CA PHE A 3 -18.71 -17.27 12.83
C PHE A 3 -17.67 -16.39 12.12
N LEU A 4 -16.81 -15.64 12.83
CA LEU A 4 -15.86 -14.74 12.13
C LEU A 4 -14.80 -15.53 11.37
N SER A 5 -14.39 -15.14 10.18
CA SER A 5 -13.22 -15.74 9.52
C SER A 5 -11.93 -15.59 10.36
N THR A 6 -11.01 -16.55 10.25
CA THR A 6 -9.70 -16.51 10.97
C THR A 6 -8.62 -15.76 10.19
N SER A 7 -8.91 -15.37 8.95
CA SER A 7 -8.00 -14.66 8.04
C SER A 7 -8.76 -13.56 7.31
N ALA A 8 -8.11 -12.42 7.09
CA ALA A 8 -8.59 -11.33 6.26
C ALA A 8 -8.87 -11.79 4.82
N LEU A 9 -8.08 -12.72 4.29
CA LEU A 9 -8.28 -13.30 2.95
C LEU A 9 -9.62 -14.03 2.79
N SER A 10 -10.23 -14.45 3.90
CA SER A 10 -11.51 -15.17 3.92
C SER A 10 -12.64 -14.31 4.50
N PHE A 11 -12.41 -13.01 4.68
CA PHE A 11 -13.44 -12.12 5.20
C PHE A 11 -14.56 -11.94 4.18
N SER A 12 -15.79 -11.94 4.69
CA SER A 12 -17.02 -11.86 3.93
C SER A 12 -17.89 -10.68 4.38
N LEU A 13 -18.98 -10.43 3.65
CA LEU A 13 -20.00 -9.47 4.06
C LEU A 13 -20.68 -9.85 5.40
N GLU A 14 -20.68 -11.12 5.78
CA GLU A 14 -21.20 -11.53 7.10
C GLU A 14 -20.24 -11.14 8.23
N ASP A 15 -18.93 -11.24 7.99
CA ASP A 15 -17.90 -10.82 8.94
C ASP A 15 -17.97 -9.32 9.19
N THR A 16 -18.10 -8.51 8.13
CA THR A 16 -18.23 -7.05 8.22
C THR A 16 -19.48 -6.66 9.00
N LYS A 17 -20.63 -7.29 8.74
CA LYS A 17 -21.87 -7.11 9.52
C LYS A 17 -21.68 -7.50 10.99
N ALA A 18 -21.04 -8.63 11.26
CA ALA A 18 -20.77 -9.11 12.61
C ALA A 18 -19.84 -8.17 13.40
N LEU A 19 -19.00 -7.41 12.70
CA LEU A 19 -18.11 -6.39 13.25
C LEU A 19 -18.67 -4.97 13.17
N ASN A 20 -19.90 -4.80 12.70
CA ASN A 20 -20.56 -3.51 12.54
C ASN A 20 -19.76 -2.53 11.67
N VAL A 21 -19.05 -3.06 10.65
CA VAL A 21 -18.37 -2.27 9.64
C VAL A 21 -19.42 -1.70 8.67
N LYS A 22 -19.28 -0.42 8.34
CA LYS A 22 -20.10 0.27 7.35
C LYS A 22 -19.19 0.79 6.24
N PHE A 23 -19.61 0.61 5.00
CA PHE A 23 -18.95 1.15 3.83
C PHE A 23 -19.80 2.30 3.31
N ASP A 24 -19.22 3.49 3.29
CA ASP A 24 -19.83 4.69 2.73
C ASP A 24 -18.98 5.08 1.52
N GLY A 25 -19.49 4.79 0.31
CA GLY A 25 -18.84 5.17 -0.93
C GLY A 25 -18.90 6.69 -1.15
N SER A 26 -17.89 7.23 -1.81
CA SER A 26 -17.89 8.62 -2.27
C SER A 26 -17.33 8.72 -3.68
N GLU A 27 -17.96 9.58 -4.50
CA GLU A 27 -17.46 9.96 -5.81
C GLU A 27 -16.46 11.13 -5.75
N ASP A 28 -16.37 11.84 -4.61
CA ASP A 28 -15.42 12.93 -4.39
C ASP A 28 -14.19 12.44 -3.62
N PRO A 29 -13.00 12.38 -4.26
CA PRO A 29 -11.76 11.99 -3.59
C PRO A 29 -11.45 12.83 -2.33
N ASN A 30 -11.85 14.10 -2.30
CA ASN A 30 -11.58 15.01 -1.16
C ASN A 30 -12.40 14.66 0.08
N SER A 31 -13.52 13.95 -0.09
CA SER A 31 -14.29 13.48 1.05
C SER A 31 -13.66 12.25 1.71
N VAL A 32 -12.75 11.55 1.02
CA VAL A 32 -12.06 10.35 1.51
C VAL A 32 -10.67 10.69 2.05
N ILE A 33 -9.94 11.58 1.35
CA ILE A 33 -8.64 12.09 1.76
C ILE A 33 -8.72 13.62 1.85
N PRO A 34 -8.94 14.18 3.06
CA PRO A 34 -9.04 15.63 3.24
C PRO A 34 -7.76 16.35 2.79
N GLY A 35 -7.92 17.40 2.00
CA GLY A 35 -6.79 18.23 1.52
C GLY A 35 -6.08 17.69 0.27
N LEU A 36 -6.63 16.67 -0.41
CA LEU A 36 -6.05 16.17 -1.66
C LEU A 36 -5.98 17.26 -2.75
N ASN A 37 -7.02 18.07 -2.89
CA ASN A 37 -7.03 19.22 -3.82
C ASN A 37 -6.21 20.42 -3.34
N ASP A 38 -5.82 20.45 -2.06
CA ASP A 38 -4.98 21.52 -1.50
C ASP A 38 -3.48 21.25 -1.74
N MET A 39 -3.13 20.02 -2.16
CA MET A 39 -1.79 19.72 -2.68
C MET A 39 -1.64 20.42 -4.04
N ASN A 40 -0.80 21.44 -4.11
CA ASN A 40 -0.41 22.01 -5.41
C ASN A 40 0.43 20.98 -6.18
N ASP A 41 0.33 20.95 -7.51
CA ASP A 41 1.16 20.12 -8.44
C ASP A 41 2.68 20.24 -8.21
N THR A 42 3.12 21.22 -7.42
CA THR A 42 4.51 21.46 -7.02
C THR A 42 5.02 20.58 -5.87
N GLU A 43 4.17 19.75 -5.26
CA GLU A 43 4.57 18.85 -4.16
C GLU A 43 5.04 17.46 -4.62
N ILE A 44 4.90 17.12 -5.92
CA ILE A 44 5.47 15.88 -6.45
C ILE A 44 7.00 16.01 -6.47
N PRO A 45 7.74 15.14 -5.75
CA PRO A 45 9.18 15.27 -5.69
C PRO A 45 9.82 15.17 -7.07
N THR A 46 10.73 16.09 -7.37
CA THR A 46 11.38 16.21 -8.68
C THR A 46 12.09 14.93 -9.13
N MET A 47 12.51 14.07 -8.19
CA MET A 47 13.10 12.76 -8.49
C MET A 47 12.12 11.80 -9.22
N LEU A 48 10.81 11.99 -9.06
CA LEU A 48 9.78 11.23 -9.78
C LEU A 48 9.43 11.84 -11.14
N LEU A 49 9.86 13.08 -11.39
CA LEU A 49 9.67 13.72 -12.68
C LEU A 49 10.76 13.19 -13.61
N LEU A 50 10.36 12.28 -14.49
CA LEU A 50 11.20 11.71 -15.54
C LEU A 50 10.78 12.28 -16.91
N PRO A 51 10.98 13.60 -17.16
CA PRO A 51 10.60 14.20 -18.43
C PRO A 51 11.39 13.56 -19.57
N ASN A 52 10.72 13.33 -20.69
CA ASN A 52 11.32 12.78 -21.91
C ASN A 52 11.87 11.34 -21.76
N ILE A 53 11.49 10.63 -20.70
CA ILE A 53 11.74 9.18 -20.56
C ILE A 53 10.52 8.41 -21.07
N SER A 54 10.79 7.42 -21.91
CA SER A 54 9.82 6.52 -22.51
C SER A 54 10.04 5.07 -22.06
N LYS A 55 9.08 4.19 -22.38
CA LYS A 55 9.18 2.76 -22.03
C LYS A 55 10.43 2.09 -22.60
N THR A 56 10.94 2.55 -23.74
CA THR A 56 12.13 1.97 -24.37
C THR A 56 13.43 2.31 -23.64
N ASP A 57 13.42 3.36 -22.81
CA ASP A 57 14.62 3.84 -22.12
C ASP A 57 14.93 3.02 -20.86
N PHE A 58 14.01 2.19 -20.37
CA PHE A 58 14.28 1.26 -19.26
C PHE A 58 15.31 0.16 -19.64
N GLY A 59 15.75 0.15 -20.90
CA GLY A 59 16.84 -0.65 -21.44
C GLY A 59 18.24 -0.03 -21.30
N LEU A 60 18.38 1.22 -20.85
CA LEU A 60 19.66 1.93 -20.79
C LEU A 60 20.59 1.40 -19.69
N ASP A 61 21.89 1.38 -19.94
CA ASP A 61 22.91 1.12 -18.94
C ASP A 61 23.26 2.38 -18.11
N VAL A 62 24.19 2.26 -17.16
CA VAL A 62 24.51 3.36 -16.25
C VAL A 62 25.17 4.54 -16.96
N ASP A 63 25.98 4.27 -18.00
CA ASP A 63 26.71 5.30 -18.74
C ASP A 63 25.73 6.06 -19.65
N GLU A 64 24.78 5.35 -20.26
CA GLU A 64 23.70 5.94 -21.03
C GLU A 64 22.75 6.80 -20.17
N ILE A 65 22.48 6.38 -18.93
CA ILE A 65 21.67 7.15 -17.98
C ILE A 65 22.36 8.44 -17.55
N ASP A 66 23.69 8.44 -17.44
CA ASP A 66 24.42 9.63 -17.02
C ASP A 66 24.32 10.79 -18.04
N HIS A 67 24.02 10.46 -19.29
CA HIS A 67 23.77 11.42 -20.36
C HIS A 67 22.34 11.98 -20.38
N LEU A 68 21.43 11.48 -19.55
CA LEU A 68 20.07 12.01 -19.44
C LEU A 68 20.06 13.36 -18.72
N GLU A 69 19.27 14.30 -19.23
CA GLU A 69 19.02 15.61 -18.62
C GLU A 69 18.06 15.48 -17.40
N LEU A 70 18.50 14.72 -16.41
CA LEU A 70 17.80 14.44 -15.16
C LEU A 70 18.69 14.86 -13.97
N SER A 71 18.08 15.17 -12.82
CA SER A 71 18.85 15.34 -11.58
C SER A 71 19.48 14.01 -11.14
N ASP A 72 20.54 14.06 -10.32
CA ASP A 72 21.21 12.85 -9.81
C ASP A 72 20.24 11.92 -9.05
N ASP A 73 19.29 12.50 -8.31
CA ASP A 73 18.23 11.76 -7.62
C ASP A 73 17.29 11.06 -8.61
N ALA A 74 16.88 11.75 -9.68
CA ALA A 74 16.03 11.20 -10.73
C ALA A 74 16.76 10.12 -11.55
N LYS A 75 18.06 10.29 -11.83
CA LYS A 75 18.92 9.27 -12.46
C LYS A 75 19.01 8.02 -11.58
N SER A 76 19.23 8.20 -10.28
CA SER A 76 19.30 7.09 -9.32
C SER A 76 17.97 6.33 -9.25
N PHE A 77 16.85 7.04 -9.17
CA PHE A 77 15.51 6.45 -9.22
C PHE A 77 15.26 5.69 -10.53
N PHE A 78 15.57 6.31 -11.66
CA PHE A 78 15.41 5.71 -12.99
C PHE A 78 16.27 4.47 -13.19
N PHE A 79 17.52 4.47 -12.71
CA PHE A 79 18.42 3.32 -12.77
C PHE A 79 17.89 2.14 -11.95
N HIS A 80 17.36 2.42 -10.76
CA HIS A 80 16.69 1.40 -9.96
C HIS A 80 15.51 0.79 -10.71
N MET A 81 14.62 1.61 -11.26
CA MET A 81 13.48 1.15 -12.04
C MET A 81 13.90 0.35 -13.30
N SER A 82 14.91 0.81 -14.02
CA SER A 82 15.43 0.15 -15.24
C SER A 82 16.00 -1.24 -14.95
N LYS A 83 16.73 -1.40 -13.84
CA LYS A 83 17.19 -2.72 -13.38
C LYS A 83 16.02 -3.67 -13.11
N MET A 84 14.90 -3.15 -12.62
CA MET A 84 13.74 -3.98 -12.30
C MET A 84 13.00 -4.45 -13.55
N VAL A 85 12.81 -3.56 -14.52
CA VAL A 85 12.21 -3.87 -15.83
C VAL A 85 13.07 -4.85 -16.61
N LYS A 86 14.40 -4.67 -16.67
CA LYS A 86 15.31 -5.61 -17.34
C LYS A 86 15.27 -7.02 -16.75
N ASN A 87 15.00 -7.13 -15.46
CA ASN A 87 14.89 -8.43 -14.80
C ASN A 87 13.52 -9.09 -15.02
N GLU A 88 12.52 -8.41 -15.60
CA GLU A 88 11.14 -8.88 -15.81
C GLU A 88 11.10 -10.25 -16.50
N ASP A 89 11.88 -10.43 -17.56
CA ASP A 89 11.93 -11.63 -18.40
C ASP A 89 12.62 -12.85 -17.76
N ALA A 90 13.32 -12.68 -16.63
CA ALA A 90 14.28 -13.67 -16.16
C ALA A 90 13.68 -14.87 -15.40
N VAL A 91 12.51 -14.76 -14.75
CA VAL A 91 11.95 -15.86 -13.93
C VAL A 91 10.41 -15.77 -13.78
N SER A 92 9.68 -16.79 -14.22
CA SER A 92 8.23 -16.90 -13.99
C SER A 92 7.93 -17.04 -12.48
N GLY A 93 7.01 -16.21 -11.96
CA GLY A 93 6.71 -16.12 -10.51
C GLY A 93 7.42 -14.99 -9.75
N THR A 94 8.21 -14.15 -10.43
CA THR A 94 8.91 -12.99 -9.82
C THR A 94 8.26 -11.64 -10.12
N SER A 95 7.19 -11.57 -10.91
CA SER A 95 6.54 -10.29 -11.25
C SER A 95 5.95 -9.61 -10.01
N GLU A 96 5.40 -10.39 -9.07
CA GLU A 96 4.86 -9.91 -7.79
C GLU A 96 5.95 -9.22 -6.96
N ALA A 97 7.00 -9.96 -6.60
CA ALA A 97 8.13 -9.41 -5.84
C ALA A 97 8.79 -8.20 -6.51
N LYS A 98 8.74 -8.09 -7.84
CA LYS A 98 9.24 -6.94 -8.60
C LYS A 98 8.30 -5.73 -8.48
N THR A 99 6.99 -5.90 -8.69
CA THR A 99 6.01 -4.82 -8.45
C THR A 99 6.12 -4.32 -7.02
N ASP A 100 6.24 -5.23 -6.05
CA ASP A 100 6.35 -4.83 -4.65
C ASP A 100 7.63 -4.02 -4.41
N THR A 101 8.73 -4.42 -5.04
CA THR A 101 10.00 -3.70 -4.92
C THR A 101 9.95 -2.32 -5.62
N VAL A 102 9.16 -2.16 -6.69
CA VAL A 102 8.95 -0.86 -7.36
C VAL A 102 8.16 0.05 -6.43
N VAL A 103 7.04 -0.44 -5.90
CA VAL A 103 6.22 0.30 -4.94
C VAL A 103 7.04 0.66 -3.71
N MET A 104 7.81 -0.28 -3.16
CA MET A 104 8.73 -0.03 -2.05
C MET A 104 9.77 1.05 -2.40
N THR A 105 10.33 1.03 -3.60
CA THR A 105 11.32 2.05 -4.03
C THR A 105 10.68 3.44 -4.08
N ILE A 106 9.47 3.54 -4.65
CA ILE A 106 8.71 4.80 -4.69
C ILE A 106 8.40 5.28 -3.27
N LEU A 107 7.80 4.42 -2.44
CA LEU A 107 7.45 4.75 -1.06
C LEU A 107 8.69 5.13 -0.24
N THR A 108 9.80 4.41 -0.42
CA THR A 108 11.06 4.69 0.28
C THR A 108 11.60 6.07 -0.08
N SER A 109 11.58 6.39 -1.37
CA SER A 109 12.07 7.66 -1.89
C SER A 109 11.18 8.82 -1.44
N LEU A 110 9.85 8.61 -1.37
CA LEU A 110 8.87 9.64 -0.99
C LEU A 110 8.70 9.82 0.53
N ALA A 111 8.77 8.74 1.30
CA ALA A 111 8.14 8.68 2.63
C ALA A 111 9.06 8.21 3.76
N ILE A 112 10.34 7.90 3.53
CA ILE A 112 11.29 7.62 4.63
C ILE A 112 11.87 8.93 5.14
N VAL A 113 11.00 9.73 5.75
CA VAL A 113 11.42 10.80 6.66
C VAL A 113 11.13 10.32 8.07
N TRP A 114 12.15 10.29 8.92
CA TRP A 114 11.97 9.94 10.34
C TRP A 114 10.83 10.79 10.94
N PRO A 115 9.84 10.18 11.63
CA PRO A 115 9.81 8.81 12.16
C PRO A 115 8.94 7.81 11.38
N LEU A 116 8.76 7.99 10.07
CA LEU A 116 8.01 7.05 9.23
C LEU A 116 8.82 5.77 8.94
N ASN A 117 8.13 4.63 8.96
CA ASN A 117 8.66 3.30 8.70
C ASN A 117 7.72 2.54 7.77
N ILE A 118 8.26 1.99 6.69
CA ILE A 118 7.52 1.17 5.73
C ILE A 118 7.81 -0.30 6.03
N SER A 119 6.81 -1.16 5.95
CA SER A 119 6.96 -2.60 6.11
C SER A 119 6.20 -3.32 5.01
N GLN A 120 6.88 -4.22 4.32
CA GLN A 120 6.30 -5.10 3.30
C GLN A 120 5.81 -6.39 3.95
N HIS A 121 4.66 -6.90 3.51
CA HIS A 121 4.04 -8.13 3.99
C HIS A 121 3.95 -8.25 5.53
N PRO A 122 3.63 -7.18 6.29
CA PRO A 122 3.60 -7.29 7.75
C PRO A 122 2.50 -8.26 8.19
N LEU A 123 2.83 -9.11 9.15
CA LEU A 123 1.84 -9.97 9.78
C LEU A 123 1.12 -9.18 10.88
N LEU A 124 -0.09 -8.72 10.57
CA LEU A 124 -0.98 -8.07 11.52
C LEU A 124 -1.99 -9.07 12.08
N SER A 125 -2.54 -8.76 13.25
CA SER A 125 -3.66 -9.53 13.77
C SER A 125 -4.48 -8.74 14.77
N PHE A 126 -5.75 -9.11 14.89
CA PHE A 126 -6.60 -8.63 15.96
C PHE A 126 -7.34 -9.79 16.60
N THR A 127 -7.69 -9.62 17.88
CA THR A 127 -8.40 -10.64 18.65
C THR A 127 -9.74 -10.09 19.10
N ILE A 128 -10.82 -10.80 18.80
CA ILE A 128 -12.16 -10.50 19.27
C ILE A 128 -12.65 -11.65 20.13
N LYS A 129 -12.84 -11.36 21.41
CA LYS A 129 -13.06 -12.37 22.46
C LYS A 129 -11.86 -13.35 22.49
N GLU A 130 -12.04 -14.56 21.97
CA GLU A 130 -11.02 -15.61 21.96
C GLU A 130 -10.55 -15.96 20.54
N ARG A 131 -11.06 -15.26 19.52
CA ARG A 131 -10.72 -15.56 18.13
C ARG A 131 -9.69 -14.57 17.62
N LYS A 132 -8.53 -15.08 17.20
CA LYS A 132 -7.49 -14.33 16.52
C LYS A 132 -7.76 -14.35 15.01
N ILE A 133 -7.74 -13.18 14.40
CA ILE A 133 -7.87 -12.97 12.96
C ILE A 133 -6.53 -12.45 12.47
N LYS A 134 -5.98 -13.08 11.42
CA LYS A 134 -4.72 -12.68 10.80
C LYS A 134 -4.98 -11.82 9.57
N ALA A 135 -4.12 -10.84 9.35
CA ALA A 135 -4.14 -9.97 8.18
C ALA A 135 -2.70 -9.77 7.69
N ASN A 136 -2.51 -9.81 6.37
CA ASN A 136 -1.23 -9.64 5.71
C ASN A 136 -1.43 -8.63 4.58
N PRO A 137 -1.55 -7.32 4.91
CA PRO A 137 -1.57 -6.30 3.87
C PRO A 137 -0.25 -6.29 3.11
N GLU A 138 -0.27 -5.72 1.92
CA GLU A 138 0.90 -5.68 1.05
C GLU A 138 2.00 -4.78 1.62
N PHE A 139 1.62 -3.56 2.01
CA PHE A 139 2.48 -2.68 2.77
C PHE A 139 1.75 -2.03 3.94
N THR A 140 2.54 -1.60 4.91
CA THR A 140 2.10 -0.63 5.90
C THR A 140 3.11 0.50 5.97
N ILE A 141 2.61 1.73 6.12
CA ILE A 141 3.42 2.90 6.45
C ILE A 141 3.03 3.30 7.86
N SER A 142 3.96 3.20 8.79
CA SER A 142 3.73 3.49 10.20
C SER A 142 4.57 4.66 10.66
N THR A 143 3.99 5.51 11.50
CA THR A 143 4.72 6.44 12.36
C THR A 143 4.57 5.97 13.81
N ARG A 144 5.06 6.76 14.77
CA ARG A 144 4.95 6.47 16.20
C ARG A 144 3.53 6.10 16.64
N ASN A 145 2.51 6.74 16.04
CA ASN A 145 1.13 6.68 16.51
C ASN A 145 0.09 6.32 15.43
N ILE A 146 0.45 6.15 14.16
CA ILE A 146 -0.52 5.93 13.06
C ILE A 146 0.07 4.91 12.09
N SER A 147 -0.78 4.03 11.55
CA SER A 147 -0.43 3.10 10.49
C SER A 147 -1.37 3.29 9.30
N ILE A 148 -0.84 3.65 8.13
CA ILE A 148 -1.51 3.60 6.85
C ILE A 148 -1.33 2.18 6.30
N VAL A 149 -2.40 1.61 5.75
CA VAL A 149 -2.37 0.29 5.11
C VAL A 149 -2.38 0.52 3.61
N ILE A 150 -1.54 -0.19 2.87
CA ILE A 150 -1.59 -0.21 1.41
C ILE A 150 -1.96 -1.64 1.03
N VAL A 151 -3.06 -1.77 0.30
CA VAL A 151 -3.67 -3.05 -0.06
C VAL A 151 -3.66 -3.16 -1.57
N GLU A 152 -2.73 -3.91 -2.14
CA GLU A 152 -2.68 -4.03 -3.59
C GLU A 152 -3.79 -4.96 -4.12
N ASP A 153 -4.50 -4.53 -5.17
CA ASP A 153 -5.65 -5.23 -5.75
C ASP A 153 -5.38 -6.71 -6.07
N LYS A 154 -4.17 -7.05 -6.52
CA LYS A 154 -3.79 -8.44 -6.86
C LYS A 154 -3.80 -9.40 -5.65
N HIS A 155 -3.71 -8.89 -4.42
CA HIS A 155 -3.77 -9.67 -3.18
C HIS A 155 -5.17 -9.78 -2.60
N LEU A 156 -6.15 -9.07 -3.19
CA LEU A 156 -7.56 -9.27 -2.90
C LEU A 156 -8.00 -10.58 -3.55
N ARG A 157 -8.11 -11.64 -2.75
CA ARG A 157 -8.53 -12.96 -3.25
C ARG A 157 -10.04 -13.12 -3.29
N ASN A 158 -10.77 -12.19 -2.69
CA ASN A 158 -12.21 -12.22 -2.57
C ASN A 158 -12.92 -11.15 -3.44
N ILE A 159 -12.41 -10.93 -4.66
CA ILE A 159 -13.01 -10.02 -5.64
C ILE A 159 -14.15 -10.74 -6.34
N SER A 160 -15.34 -10.72 -5.73
CA SER A 160 -16.59 -10.99 -6.43
C SER A 160 -17.61 -9.93 -6.05
N VAL A 161 -18.58 -9.68 -6.92
CA VAL A 161 -19.70 -8.76 -6.62
C VAL A 161 -20.41 -9.20 -5.34
N ASP A 162 -20.56 -10.53 -5.16
CA ASP A 162 -21.18 -11.12 -3.98
C ASP A 162 -20.38 -10.92 -2.68
N ASN A 163 -19.09 -10.59 -2.79
CA ASN A 163 -18.19 -10.36 -1.66
C ASN A 163 -17.69 -8.91 -1.58
N GLY A 164 -18.43 -7.97 -2.16
CA GLY A 164 -18.11 -6.54 -2.07
C GLY A 164 -16.78 -6.19 -2.74
N CYS A 165 -16.37 -6.92 -3.77
CA CYS A 165 -15.19 -6.61 -4.59
C CYS A 165 -13.89 -6.40 -3.78
N GLY A 166 -13.69 -7.16 -2.69
CA GLY A 166 -12.51 -7.08 -1.82
C GLY A 166 -12.63 -6.16 -0.60
N GLU A 167 -13.70 -5.36 -0.50
CA GLU A 167 -13.97 -4.48 0.65
C GLU A 167 -13.92 -5.19 2.01
N PRO A 168 -14.47 -6.43 2.19
CA PRO A 168 -14.37 -7.13 3.46
C PRO A 168 -12.92 -7.44 3.87
N GLN A 169 -12.07 -7.78 2.91
CA GLN A 169 -10.65 -8.05 3.18
C GLN A 169 -9.94 -6.76 3.60
N ILE A 170 -10.15 -5.66 2.87
CA ILE A 170 -9.61 -4.33 3.21
C ILE A 170 -10.04 -3.93 4.63
N ALA A 171 -11.32 -4.12 4.97
CA ALA A 171 -11.83 -3.83 6.31
C ALA A 171 -11.12 -4.65 7.39
N ALA A 172 -10.87 -5.94 7.15
CA ALA A 172 -10.15 -6.79 8.09
C ALA A 172 -8.69 -6.33 8.29
N GLU A 173 -8.02 -5.92 7.21
CA GLU A 173 -6.65 -5.39 7.25
C GLU A 173 -6.57 -4.05 7.99
N LEU A 174 -7.51 -3.13 7.73
CA LEU A 174 -7.65 -1.86 8.46
C LEU A 174 -7.92 -2.10 9.95
N LEU A 175 -8.81 -3.03 10.30
CA LEU A 175 -9.09 -3.39 11.70
C LEU A 175 -7.86 -3.99 12.40
N ALA A 176 -7.08 -4.80 11.69
CA ALA A 176 -5.83 -5.34 12.22
C ALA A 176 -4.80 -4.23 12.49
N ALA A 177 -4.66 -3.26 11.58
CA ALA A 177 -3.81 -2.09 11.76
C ALA A 177 -4.29 -1.20 12.93
N ALA A 178 -5.59 -0.94 13.03
CA ALA A 178 -6.19 -0.19 14.14
C ALA A 178 -5.92 -0.85 15.50
N TYR A 179 -6.00 -2.18 15.53
CA TYR A 179 -5.75 -2.97 16.73
C TYR A 179 -4.28 -2.85 17.16
N GLU A 180 -3.34 -2.97 16.21
CA GLU A 180 -1.90 -2.77 16.47
C GLU A 180 -1.59 -1.35 16.97
N ASN A 181 -2.18 -0.32 16.37
CA ASN A 181 -2.05 1.06 16.86
C ASN A 181 -2.56 1.20 18.31
N ARG A 182 -3.67 0.54 18.65
CA ARG A 182 -4.18 0.52 20.02
C ARG A 182 -3.22 -0.15 21.00
N GLN A 183 -2.53 -1.23 20.60
CA GLN A 183 -1.48 -1.86 21.41
C GLN A 183 -0.29 -0.90 21.63
N LYS A 184 -0.07 0.05 20.72
CA LYS A 184 0.94 1.11 20.82
C LYS A 184 0.46 2.36 21.58
N ASN A 185 -0.62 2.24 22.38
CA ASN A 185 -1.22 3.32 23.18
C ASN A 185 -1.90 4.46 22.40
N VAL A 186 -2.30 4.22 21.15
CA VAL A 186 -3.17 5.15 20.43
C VAL A 186 -4.60 4.96 20.97
N MET A 187 -5.03 5.89 21.82
CA MET A 187 -6.35 5.86 22.47
C MET A 187 -7.31 6.83 21.77
N GLY A 188 -8.55 6.38 21.55
CA GLY A 188 -9.60 7.16 20.91
C GLY A 188 -9.91 6.71 19.49
N ASP A 189 -10.68 7.53 18.78
CA ASP A 189 -11.04 7.29 17.38
C ASP A 189 -9.79 7.38 16.50
N GLN A 190 -9.67 6.44 15.55
CA GLN A 190 -8.55 6.38 14.62
C GLN A 190 -9.08 6.55 13.20
N VAL A 191 -8.36 7.36 12.41
CA VAL A 191 -8.54 7.44 10.97
C VAL A 191 -7.38 6.70 10.32
N LEU A 192 -7.70 5.67 9.54
CA LEU A 192 -6.74 4.87 8.80
C LEU A 192 -7.11 4.96 7.33
N PHE A 193 -6.08 4.99 6.48
CA PHE A 193 -6.24 5.03 5.04
C PHE A 193 -5.84 3.68 4.46
N ALA A 194 -6.63 3.25 3.48
CA ALA A 194 -6.30 2.15 2.58
C ALA A 194 -6.18 2.71 1.16
N VAL A 195 -5.14 2.29 0.44
CA VAL A 195 -5.01 2.53 -1.00
C VAL A 195 -5.10 1.18 -1.69
N ARG A 196 -5.94 1.11 -2.72
CA ARG A 196 -6.13 -0.05 -3.61
C ARG A 196 -5.56 0.24 -4.99
#